data_AF-A0A970HW09-F1
#
_entry.id   AF-A0A970HW09-F1
#
_cell.length_a   1.000
_cell.length_b   1.000
_cell.length_c   1.000
_cell.angle_alpha   90.00
_cell.angle_beta   90.00
_cell.angle_gamma   90.00
#
_symmetry.space_group_name_H-M   'P 1'
#
loop_
_entity.id
_entity.type
_entity.pdbx_description
1 polymer ?
#
loop_
_entity_poly.entity_id
_entity_poly.type
_entity_poly.pdbx_seq_one_letter_code
_entity_poly.pdbx_strand_id
1 'polypeptide(L)'
;MRGLFGFLILQRLFGNPFIALFVLLVLYSLIDMRFVGLLPDLSKPFRQAGAVRRLKQTLELNPYDANAHLELGTILAEKRRWAQAAEHLELAAKRLDNSQSYYRLGTAYFHLGRLDEGKEALQKALQMNPKVGYGEPYVYLAEYQLKKGGSLDELEGLDEALAQYGSVDVLYRIGRLYEEAGDRDRARNMYEEALETYKGYPGFLRKQQRRTALKAWFKARLAA
;
A
#
# COMPACT_ATOMS: atom_id res chain seq x y z
N MET A 1 -16.09 0.23 33.76
CA MET A 1 -17.47 -0.10 34.16
C MET A 1 -18.57 0.37 33.20
N ARG A 2 -18.35 1.30 32.24
CA ARG A 2 -19.42 1.81 31.35
C ARG A 2 -19.90 0.84 30.25
N GLY A 3 -19.11 -0.18 29.88
CA GLY A 3 -19.47 -1.14 28.82
C GLY A 3 -20.56 -2.15 29.21
N LEU A 4 -20.66 -2.52 30.50
CA LEU A 4 -21.66 -3.47 31.01
C LEU A 4 -23.08 -2.89 31.03
N PHE A 5 -23.21 -1.56 31.17
CA PHE A 5 -24.51 -0.90 31.27
C PHE A 5 -25.29 -0.95 29.95
N GLY A 6 -24.60 -0.78 28.80
CA GLY A 6 -25.22 -0.90 27.48
C GLY A 6 -25.65 -2.32 27.13
N PHE A 7 -24.87 -3.31 27.54
CA PHE A 7 -25.20 -4.74 27.35
C PHE A 7 -26.45 -5.15 28.13
N LEU A 8 -26.59 -4.72 29.39
CA LEU A 8 -27.74 -5.05 30.24
C LEU A 8 -29.05 -4.41 29.74
N ILE A 9 -28.98 -3.19 29.19
CA ILE A 9 -30.14 -2.53 28.57
C ILE A 9 -30.58 -3.28 27.32
N LEU A 10 -29.65 -3.65 26.44
CA LEU A 10 -29.93 -4.42 25.23
C LEU A 10 -30.46 -5.82 25.55
N GLN A 11 -29.93 -6.48 26.58
CA GLN A 11 -30.40 -7.79 27.03
C GLN A 11 -31.85 -7.74 27.52
N ARG A 12 -32.25 -6.66 28.20
CA ARG A 12 -33.62 -6.45 28.66
C ARG A 12 -34.59 -6.12 27.52
N LEU A 13 -34.09 -5.53 26.44
CA LEU A 13 -34.88 -5.14 25.27
C LEU A 13 -35.14 -6.30 24.29
N PHE A 14 -34.13 -7.15 24.06
CA PHE A 14 -34.20 -8.26 23.10
C PHE A 14 -34.47 -9.62 23.76
N GLY A 15 -34.45 -9.70 25.09
CA GLY A 15 -34.71 -10.94 25.86
C GLY A 15 -33.66 -12.05 25.70
N ASN A 16 -32.71 -11.90 24.77
CA ASN A 16 -31.67 -12.88 24.47
C ASN A 16 -30.27 -12.24 24.51
N PRO A 17 -29.36 -12.75 25.37
CA PRO A 17 -28.01 -12.19 25.53
C PRO A 17 -27.15 -12.28 24.26
N PHE A 18 -27.37 -13.28 23.38
CA PHE A 18 -26.61 -13.42 22.13
C PHE A 18 -26.99 -12.37 21.09
N ILE A 19 -28.28 -12.01 21.00
CA ILE A 19 -28.76 -10.96 20.10
C ILE A 19 -28.25 -9.59 20.57
N ALA A 20 -28.30 -9.35 21.88
CA ALA A 20 -27.74 -8.13 22.47
C ALA A 20 -26.24 -7.98 22.19
N LEU A 21 -25.46 -9.07 22.28
CA LEU A 21 -24.04 -9.06 21.94
C LEU A 21 -23.80 -8.79 20.45
N PHE A 22 -24.60 -9.40 19.57
CA PHE A 22 -24.52 -9.19 18.12
C PHE A 22 -24.83 -7.75 17.74
N VAL A 23 -25.89 -7.15 18.30
CA VAL A 23 -26.24 -5.74 18.06
C VAL A 23 -25.16 -4.80 18.57
N LEU A 24 -24.54 -5.12 19.71
CA LEU A 24 -23.44 -4.32 20.28
C LEU A 24 -22.17 -4.40 19.41
N LEU A 25 -21.87 -5.58 18.85
CA LEU A 25 -20.81 -5.76 17.86
C LEU A 25 -21.09 -5.00 16.56
N VAL A 26 -22.33 -5.00 16.07
CA VAL A 26 -22.73 -4.25 14.88
C VAL A 26 -22.65 -2.75 15.14
N LEU A 27 -23.11 -2.25 16.28
CA LEU A 27 -22.98 -0.84 16.68
C LEU A 27 -21.52 -0.42 16.81
N TYR A 28 -20.70 -1.24 17.45
CA TYR A 28 -19.26 -1.01 17.55
C TYR A 28 -18.63 -1.00 16.16
N SER A 29 -19.00 -1.94 15.28
CA SER A 29 -18.54 -2.01 13.90
C SER A 29 -18.99 -0.79 13.07
N LEU A 30 -20.20 -0.28 13.27
CA LEU A 30 -20.72 0.90 12.57
C LEU A 30 -20.02 2.18 13.03
N ILE A 31 -19.78 2.31 14.34
CA ILE A 31 -19.00 3.41 14.91
C ILE A 31 -17.55 3.32 14.44
N ASP A 32 -16.95 2.13 14.39
CA ASP A 32 -15.62 1.91 13.86
C ASP A 32 -15.55 2.28 12.36
N MET A 33 -16.49 1.78 11.55
CA MET A 33 -16.58 2.07 10.11
C MET A 33 -16.75 3.57 9.83
N ARG A 34 -17.50 4.29 10.67
CA ARG A 34 -17.71 5.74 10.54
C ARG A 34 -16.51 6.54 11.06
N PHE A 35 -15.92 6.18 12.20
CA PHE A 35 -15.00 7.04 12.95
C PHE A 35 -13.55 6.57 13.03
N VAL A 36 -13.26 5.26 12.93
CA VAL A 36 -11.89 4.74 13.17
C VAL A 36 -11.28 3.97 11.98
N GLY A 37 -12.07 3.26 11.18
CA GLY A 37 -11.60 2.54 9.98
C GLY A 37 -10.61 1.41 10.29
N LEU A 38 -10.76 0.77 11.46
CA LEU A 38 -9.90 -0.34 11.89
C LEU A 38 -10.34 -1.66 11.29
N LEU A 39 -11.63 -1.82 11.02
CA LEU A 39 -12.15 -3.01 10.37
C LEU A 39 -11.76 -3.02 8.88
N PRO A 40 -11.18 -4.13 8.37
CA PRO A 40 -10.94 -4.29 6.95
C PRO A 40 -12.27 -4.19 6.21
N ASP A 41 -12.27 -3.58 5.02
CA ASP A 41 -13.46 -3.50 4.18
C ASP A 41 -13.89 -4.92 3.80
N LEU A 42 -14.86 -5.46 4.54
CA LEU A 42 -15.40 -6.82 4.35
C LEU A 42 -16.04 -6.96 2.96
N SER A 43 -16.42 -5.86 2.30
CA SER A 43 -16.94 -5.89 0.93
C SER A 43 -15.83 -6.05 -0.11
N LYS A 44 -14.59 -5.63 0.19
CA LYS A 44 -13.45 -5.70 -0.73
C LYS A 44 -13.22 -7.11 -1.30
N PRO A 45 -13.15 -8.19 -0.51
CA PRO A 45 -12.97 -9.53 -1.07
C PRO A 45 -14.13 -9.97 -1.99
N PHE A 46 -15.37 -9.66 -1.63
CA PHE A 46 -16.54 -9.99 -2.46
C PHE A 46 -16.56 -9.19 -3.78
N ARG A 47 -16.27 -7.88 -3.73
CA ARG A 47 -16.15 -7.02 -4.93
C ARG A 47 -15.03 -7.50 -5.84
N GLN A 48 -13.88 -7.87 -5.28
CA GLN A 48 -12.76 -8.43 -6.03
C GLN A 48 -13.07 -9.78 -6.66
N ALA A 49 -13.82 -10.65 -5.97
CA ALA A 49 -14.24 -11.94 -6.55
C ALA A 49 -15.14 -11.74 -7.78
N GLY A 50 -16.12 -10.83 -7.69
CA GLY A 50 -16.96 -10.46 -8.83
C GLY A 50 -16.17 -9.82 -9.97
N ALA A 51 -15.22 -8.93 -9.67
CA ALA A 51 -14.34 -8.32 -10.66
C ALA A 51 -13.47 -9.36 -11.39
N VAL A 52 -12.83 -10.27 -10.66
CA VAL A 52 -12.03 -11.35 -11.26
C VAL A 52 -12.84 -12.21 -12.22
N ARG A 53 -14.09 -12.57 -11.86
CA ARG A 53 -14.96 -13.35 -12.75
C ARG A 53 -15.25 -12.59 -14.04
N ARG A 54 -15.60 -11.31 -13.95
CA ARG A 54 -15.86 -10.48 -15.14
C ARG A 54 -14.62 -10.33 -16.01
N LEU A 55 -13.48 -10.04 -15.41
CA LEU A 55 -12.21 -9.89 -16.14
C LEU A 55 -11.81 -11.19 -16.85
N LYS A 56 -12.03 -12.35 -16.22
CA LYS A 56 -11.81 -13.64 -16.88
C LYS A 56 -12.72 -13.85 -18.10
N GLN A 57 -14.01 -13.51 -17.98
CA GLN A 57 -14.94 -13.57 -19.12
C GLN A 57 -14.53 -12.58 -20.23
N THR A 58 -14.06 -11.38 -19.88
CA THR A 58 -13.51 -10.44 -20.86
C THR A 58 -12.32 -11.04 -21.59
N LEU A 59 -11.41 -11.71 -20.88
CA LEU A 59 -10.24 -12.36 -21.49
C LEU A 59 -10.60 -13.63 -22.28
N GLU A 60 -11.71 -14.31 -21.96
CA GLU A 60 -12.26 -15.40 -22.79
C GLU A 60 -12.78 -14.87 -24.13
N LEU A 61 -13.43 -13.70 -24.13
CA LEU A 61 -13.95 -13.05 -25.35
C LEU A 61 -12.85 -12.33 -26.15
N ASN A 62 -11.91 -11.69 -25.45
CA ASN A 62 -10.78 -10.98 -26.03
C ASN A 62 -9.50 -11.28 -25.22
N PRO A 63 -8.74 -12.31 -25.61
CA PRO A 63 -7.50 -12.71 -24.93
C PRO A 63 -6.37 -11.66 -24.96
N TYR A 64 -6.55 -10.57 -25.72
CA TYR A 64 -5.52 -9.54 -25.91
C TYR A 64 -5.86 -8.21 -25.24
N ASP A 65 -6.94 -8.16 -24.45
CA ASP A 65 -7.32 -6.96 -23.70
C ASP A 65 -6.30 -6.65 -22.60
N ALA A 66 -5.41 -5.71 -22.91
CA ALA A 66 -4.30 -5.35 -22.04
C ALA A 66 -4.75 -4.65 -20.74
N ASN A 67 -5.88 -3.94 -20.76
CA ASN A 67 -6.45 -3.33 -19.56
C ASN A 67 -7.03 -4.39 -18.63
N ALA A 68 -7.72 -5.39 -19.18
CA ALA A 68 -8.23 -6.51 -18.40
C ALA A 68 -7.07 -7.32 -17.77
N HIS A 69 -5.97 -7.52 -18.51
CA HIS A 69 -4.74 -8.09 -17.98
C HIS A 69 -4.13 -7.26 -16.84
N LEU A 70 -4.04 -5.92 -16.99
CA LEU A 70 -3.52 -5.03 -15.96
C LEU A 70 -4.36 -5.08 -14.68
N GLU A 71 -5.69 -5.01 -14.80
CA GLU A 71 -6.60 -5.02 -13.66
C GLU A 71 -6.60 -6.38 -12.96
N LEU A 72 -6.62 -7.48 -13.73
CA LEU A 72 -6.57 -8.83 -13.17
C LEU A 72 -5.24 -9.08 -12.46
N GLY A 73 -4.11 -8.72 -13.09
CA GLY A 73 -2.78 -8.80 -12.50
C GLY A 73 -2.68 -7.98 -11.20
N THR A 74 -3.28 -6.79 -11.18
CA THR A 74 -3.38 -5.94 -9.96
C THR A 74 -4.12 -6.66 -8.83
N ILE A 75 -5.29 -7.23 -9.10
CA ILE A 75 -6.09 -7.91 -8.08
C ILE A 75 -5.36 -9.17 -7.58
N LEU A 76 -4.67 -9.88 -8.47
CA LEU A 76 -3.86 -11.06 -8.11
C LEU A 76 -2.67 -10.67 -7.21
N ALA A 77 -1.99 -9.56 -7.52
CA ALA A 77 -0.93 -9.01 -6.69
C ALA A 77 -1.45 -8.63 -5.29
N GLU A 78 -2.61 -7.98 -5.18
CA GLU A 78 -3.23 -7.68 -3.89
C GLU A 78 -3.57 -8.95 -3.08
N LYS A 79 -3.88 -10.06 -3.77
CA LYS A 79 -4.09 -11.38 -3.17
C LYS A 79 -2.79 -12.16 -2.92
N ARG A 80 -1.62 -11.52 -3.12
CA ARG A 80 -0.28 -12.09 -3.00
C ARG A 80 -0.02 -13.29 -3.92
N ARG A 81 -0.77 -13.40 -5.02
CA ARG A 81 -0.57 -14.42 -6.06
C ARG A 81 0.41 -13.91 -7.09
N TRP A 82 1.65 -13.70 -6.68
CA TRP A 82 2.65 -12.95 -7.44
C TRP A 82 3.00 -13.58 -8.79
N ALA A 83 3.06 -14.91 -8.88
CA ALA A 83 3.36 -15.61 -10.14
C ALA A 83 2.28 -15.34 -11.20
N GLN A 84 1.01 -15.58 -10.85
CA GLN A 84 -0.13 -15.29 -11.72
C GLN A 84 -0.24 -13.80 -12.03
N ALA A 85 0.05 -12.94 -11.05
CA ALA A 85 0.06 -11.50 -11.26
C ALA A 85 1.10 -11.10 -12.32
N ALA A 86 2.33 -11.62 -12.22
CA ALA A 86 3.40 -11.34 -13.16
C ALA A 86 3.01 -11.74 -14.59
N GLU A 87 2.46 -12.93 -14.81
CA GLU A 87 2.00 -13.38 -16.14
C GLU A 87 1.03 -12.38 -16.80
N HIS A 88 -0.01 -11.96 -16.06
CA HIS A 88 -0.96 -10.99 -16.59
C HIS A 88 -0.33 -9.58 -16.75
N LEU A 89 0.56 -9.19 -15.84
CA LEU A 89 1.21 -7.87 -15.88
C LEU A 89 2.27 -7.79 -17.00
N GLU A 90 2.95 -8.87 -17.35
CA GLU A 90 3.86 -8.95 -18.51
C GLU A 90 3.08 -8.72 -19.81
N LEU A 91 1.92 -9.37 -19.95
CA LEU A 91 1.03 -9.18 -21.10
C LEU A 91 0.50 -7.75 -21.19
N ALA A 92 0.13 -7.16 -20.05
CA ALA A 92 -0.30 -5.76 -19.98
C ALA A 92 0.83 -4.80 -20.33
N ALA A 93 2.03 -4.97 -19.75
CA ALA A 93 3.18 -4.11 -19.97
C ALA A 93 3.62 -4.12 -21.44
N LYS A 94 3.62 -5.28 -22.10
CA LYS A 94 3.97 -5.42 -23.51
C LYS A 94 3.03 -4.67 -24.46
N ARG A 95 1.76 -4.51 -24.08
CA ARG A 95 0.71 -3.94 -24.95
C ARG A 95 0.36 -2.49 -24.61
N LEU A 96 0.28 -2.15 -23.32
CA LEU A 96 -0.03 -0.79 -22.87
C LEU A 96 1.21 0.11 -22.86
N ASP A 97 2.39 -0.47 -22.64
CA ASP A 97 3.67 0.23 -22.53
C ASP A 97 3.59 1.50 -21.67
N ASN A 98 2.97 1.38 -20.48
CA ASN A 98 2.74 2.51 -19.58
C ASN A 98 3.38 2.30 -18.20
N SER A 99 3.63 3.43 -17.51
CA SER A 99 4.29 3.45 -16.20
C SER A 99 3.59 2.57 -15.17
N GLN A 100 2.26 2.57 -15.15
CA GLN A 100 1.47 1.79 -14.19
C GLN A 100 1.66 0.27 -14.35
N SER A 101 1.73 -0.22 -15.58
CA SER A 101 1.93 -1.66 -15.86
C SER A 101 3.33 -2.10 -15.44
N TYR A 102 4.36 -1.33 -15.81
CA TYR A 102 5.74 -1.61 -15.41
C TYR A 102 5.96 -1.50 -13.90
N TYR A 103 5.35 -0.52 -13.23
CA TYR A 103 5.41 -0.41 -11.77
C TYR A 103 4.86 -1.68 -11.08
N ARG A 104 3.68 -2.14 -11.50
CA ARG A 104 3.04 -3.32 -10.93
C ARG A 104 3.82 -4.59 -11.26
N LEU A 105 4.33 -4.70 -12.49
CA LEU A 105 5.15 -5.82 -12.92
C LEU A 105 6.44 -5.90 -12.09
N GLY A 106 7.16 -4.79 -11.96
CA GLY A 106 8.37 -4.72 -11.16
C GLY A 106 8.11 -5.11 -9.71
N THR A 107 7.04 -4.57 -9.12
CA THR A 107 6.59 -5.00 -7.78
C THR A 107 6.37 -6.51 -7.69
N ALA A 108 5.67 -7.11 -8.65
CA ALA A 108 5.44 -8.56 -8.66
C ALA A 108 6.74 -9.36 -8.76
N TYR A 109 7.71 -8.92 -9.58
CA TYR A 109 9.03 -9.53 -9.70
C TYR A 109 9.85 -9.47 -8.41
N PHE A 110 9.80 -8.35 -7.68
CA PHE A 110 10.44 -8.24 -6.36
C PHE A 110 9.91 -9.30 -5.38
N HIS A 111 8.58 -9.48 -5.32
CA HIS A 111 7.96 -10.50 -4.47
C HIS A 111 8.23 -11.94 -4.93
N LEU A 112 8.58 -12.14 -6.20
CA LEU A 112 9.02 -13.43 -6.76
C LEU A 112 10.53 -13.68 -6.57
N GLY A 113 11.29 -12.71 -6.05
CA GLY A 113 12.75 -12.79 -5.95
C GLY A 113 13.48 -12.55 -7.28
N ARG A 114 12.76 -12.21 -8.35
CA ARG A 114 13.29 -11.81 -9.67
C ARG A 114 13.77 -10.35 -9.61
N LEU A 115 14.76 -10.09 -8.76
CA LEU A 115 15.12 -8.74 -8.34
C LEU A 115 15.67 -7.86 -9.48
N ASP A 116 16.50 -8.41 -10.35
CA ASP A 116 17.12 -7.65 -11.44
C ASP A 116 16.05 -7.25 -12.49
N GLU A 117 15.15 -8.16 -12.85
CA GLU A 117 14.00 -7.87 -13.73
C GLU A 117 13.02 -6.89 -13.07
N GLY A 118 12.84 -7.00 -11.75
CA GLY A 118 12.06 -6.06 -10.96
C GLY A 118 12.63 -4.65 -11.04
N LYS A 119 13.94 -4.50 -10.87
CA LYS A 119 14.66 -3.23 -10.98
C LYS A 119 14.45 -2.60 -12.35
N GLU A 120 14.68 -3.35 -13.43
CA GLU A 120 14.51 -2.85 -14.80
C GLU A 120 13.09 -2.35 -15.06
N ALA A 121 12.09 -3.12 -14.64
CA ALA A 121 10.69 -2.74 -14.79
C ALA A 121 10.35 -1.46 -13.99
N LEU A 122 10.82 -1.34 -12.74
CA LEU A 122 10.58 -0.14 -11.94
C LEU A 122 11.30 1.09 -12.49
N GLN A 123 12.53 0.95 -12.97
CA GLN A 123 13.26 2.04 -13.62
C GLN A 123 12.54 2.52 -14.88
N LYS A 124 12.04 1.60 -15.72
CA LYS A 124 11.22 1.96 -16.88
C LYS A 124 9.93 2.67 -16.47
N ALA A 125 9.29 2.25 -15.38
CA ALA A 125 8.10 2.92 -14.86
C ALA A 125 8.37 4.37 -14.44
N LEU A 126 9.48 4.61 -13.74
CA LEU A 126 9.90 5.94 -13.27
C LEU A 126 10.35 6.85 -14.42
N GLN A 127 11.04 6.30 -15.43
CA GLN A 127 11.39 7.06 -16.65
C GLN A 127 10.14 7.57 -17.37
N MET A 128 9.07 6.76 -17.42
CA MET A 128 7.80 7.15 -18.04
C MET A 128 7.00 8.13 -17.17
N ASN A 129 6.99 7.92 -15.86
CA ASN A 129 6.31 8.80 -14.91
C ASN A 129 7.01 8.72 -13.54
N PRO A 130 7.77 9.76 -13.15
CA PRO A 130 8.43 9.80 -11.85
C PRO A 130 7.46 9.67 -10.67
N LYS A 131 6.21 10.13 -10.83
CA LYS A 131 5.18 10.12 -9.78
C LYS A 131 4.44 8.79 -9.66
N VAL A 132 4.79 7.77 -10.46
CA VAL A 132 4.07 6.50 -10.46
C VAL A 132 4.15 5.83 -9.09
N GLY A 133 3.01 5.35 -8.60
CA GLY A 133 2.93 4.71 -7.28
C GLY A 133 3.24 5.63 -6.10
N TYR A 134 3.28 6.96 -6.27
CA TYR A 134 3.56 7.94 -5.20
C TYR A 134 4.87 7.64 -4.44
N GLY A 135 5.91 7.28 -5.20
CA GLY A 135 7.25 6.98 -4.67
C GLY A 135 7.48 5.52 -4.26
N GLU A 136 6.47 4.65 -4.32
CA GLU A 136 6.62 3.21 -4.06
C GLU A 136 7.76 2.53 -4.85
N PRO A 137 7.96 2.80 -6.16
CA PRO A 137 9.06 2.22 -6.90
C PRO A 137 10.44 2.45 -6.26
N TYR A 138 10.67 3.64 -5.68
CA TYR A 138 11.94 3.97 -5.04
C TYR A 138 12.20 3.11 -3.80
N VAL A 139 11.16 2.67 -3.09
CA VAL A 139 11.33 1.78 -1.93
C VAL A 139 11.92 0.45 -2.36
N TYR A 140 11.38 -0.15 -3.41
CA TYR A 140 11.90 -1.41 -3.95
C TYR A 140 13.31 -1.25 -4.53
N LEU A 141 13.60 -0.13 -5.19
CA LEU A 141 14.95 0.16 -5.70
C LEU A 141 15.95 0.36 -4.55
N ALA A 142 15.55 1.02 -3.47
CA ALA A 142 16.38 1.18 -2.27
C ALA A 142 16.63 -0.17 -1.58
N GLU A 143 15.59 -0.99 -1.41
CA GLU A 143 15.71 -2.37 -0.91
C GLU A 143 16.64 -3.23 -1.78
N TYR A 144 16.56 -3.07 -3.11
CA TYR A 144 17.48 -3.74 -4.05
C TYR A 144 18.94 -3.34 -3.79
N GLN A 145 19.23 -2.04 -3.66
CA GLN A 145 20.59 -1.56 -3.48
C GLN A 145 21.19 -2.02 -2.16
N LEU A 146 20.45 -1.89 -1.06
CA LEU A 146 20.91 -2.40 0.24
C LEU A 146 21.18 -3.90 0.21
N LYS A 147 20.33 -4.69 -0.47
CA LYS A 147 20.53 -6.13 -0.60
C LYS A 147 21.77 -6.50 -1.43
N LYS A 148 22.16 -5.66 -2.40
CA LYS A 148 23.40 -5.83 -3.18
C LYS A 148 24.63 -5.26 -2.46
N GLY A 149 24.46 -4.64 -1.29
CA GLY A 149 25.54 -3.97 -0.55
C GLY A 149 25.95 -2.62 -1.14
N GLY A 150 25.13 -2.06 -2.03
CA GLY A 150 25.32 -0.71 -2.58
C GLY A 150 24.80 0.38 -1.64
N SER A 151 25.12 1.63 -1.96
CA SER A 151 24.61 2.80 -1.22
C SER A 151 23.29 3.29 -1.79
N LEU A 152 22.44 3.88 -0.94
CA LEU A 152 21.26 4.61 -1.38
C LEU A 152 21.62 5.89 -2.16
N ASP A 153 22.87 6.36 -2.05
CA ASP A 153 23.42 7.47 -2.88
C ASP A 153 23.40 7.17 -4.38
N GLU A 154 23.38 5.89 -4.75
CA GLU A 154 23.29 5.47 -6.16
C GLU A 154 21.91 5.75 -6.77
N LEU A 155 20.89 6.04 -5.96
CA LEU A 155 19.57 6.45 -6.40
C LEU A 155 19.52 7.99 -6.53
N GLU A 156 20.14 8.49 -7.59
CA GLU A 156 20.21 9.92 -7.85
C GLU A 156 18.81 10.58 -7.84
N GLY A 157 18.70 11.71 -7.13
CA GLY A 157 17.45 12.45 -6.99
C GLY A 157 16.38 11.77 -6.13
N LEU A 158 16.70 10.71 -5.38
CA LEU A 158 15.76 10.01 -4.48
C LEU A 158 15.08 10.98 -3.50
N ASP A 159 15.86 11.79 -2.80
CA ASP A 159 15.32 12.70 -1.77
C ASP A 159 14.41 13.78 -2.39
N GLU A 160 14.85 14.39 -3.49
CA GLU A 160 14.07 15.41 -4.22
C GLU A 160 12.75 14.84 -4.78
N ALA A 161 12.83 13.62 -5.34
CA ALA A 161 11.67 12.87 -5.82
C ALA A 161 10.64 12.66 -4.70
N LEU A 162 11.09 12.16 -3.55
CA LEU A 162 10.21 11.83 -2.45
C LEU A 162 9.67 13.06 -1.73
N ALA A 163 10.42 14.15 -1.65
CA ALA A 163 9.90 15.42 -1.15
C ALA A 163 8.73 15.95 -2.02
N GLN A 164 8.76 15.71 -3.33
CA GLN A 164 7.73 16.21 -4.24
C GLN A 164 6.46 15.34 -4.30
N TYR A 165 6.59 14.01 -4.25
CA TYR A 165 5.46 13.09 -4.46
C TYR A 165 5.44 11.85 -3.55
N GLY A 166 6.34 11.76 -2.58
CA GLY A 166 6.37 10.69 -1.59
C GLY A 166 5.11 10.69 -0.73
N SER A 167 4.50 9.52 -0.59
CA SER A 167 3.43 9.33 0.39
C SER A 167 4.01 9.23 1.81
N VAL A 168 3.19 9.49 2.84
CA VAL A 168 3.58 9.34 4.26
C VAL A 168 4.16 7.95 4.55
N ASP A 169 3.62 6.91 3.90
CA ASP A 169 4.10 5.54 4.07
C ASP A 169 5.45 5.30 3.39
N VAL A 170 5.61 5.81 2.17
CA VAL A 170 6.86 5.72 1.41
C VAL A 170 7.98 6.46 2.13
N LEU A 171 7.75 7.70 2.57
CA LEU A 171 8.73 8.51 3.31
C LEU A 171 9.16 7.81 4.60
N TYR A 172 8.21 7.23 5.35
CA TYR A 172 8.54 6.43 6.52
C TYR A 172 9.37 5.17 6.19
N ARG A 173 9.04 4.47 5.11
CA ARG A 173 9.79 3.26 4.69
C ARG A 173 11.19 3.61 4.22
N ILE A 174 11.38 4.69 3.47
CA ILE A 174 12.70 5.16 3.02
C ILE A 174 13.52 5.65 4.20
N GLY A 175 12.94 6.40 5.14
CA GLY A 175 13.62 6.78 6.38
C GLY A 175 14.16 5.58 7.15
N ARG A 176 13.41 4.47 7.18
CA ARG A 176 13.88 3.21 7.75
C ARG A 176 15.03 2.57 6.98
N LEU A 177 15.00 2.64 5.65
CA LEU A 177 16.07 2.11 4.80
C LEU A 177 17.35 2.94 4.97
N TYR A 178 17.24 4.26 5.13
CA TYR A 178 18.37 5.10 5.51
C TYR A 178 18.93 4.76 6.91
N GLU A 179 18.08 4.48 7.90
CA GLU A 179 18.57 3.99 9.20
C GLU A 179 19.33 2.67 9.08
N GLU A 180 18.84 1.74 8.25
CA GLU A 180 19.49 0.45 7.97
C GLU A 180 20.83 0.64 7.25
N ALA A 181 20.93 1.63 6.37
CA ALA A 181 22.17 2.05 5.73
C ALA A 181 23.14 2.78 6.68
N GLY A 182 22.70 3.13 7.89
CA GLY A 182 23.48 3.89 8.88
C GLY A 182 23.44 5.41 8.70
N ASP A 183 22.70 5.92 7.73
CA ASP A 183 22.54 7.34 7.48
C ASP A 183 21.39 7.93 8.32
N ARG A 184 21.74 8.33 9.54
CA ARG A 184 20.76 8.85 10.50
C ARG A 184 20.20 10.21 10.11
N ASP A 185 20.99 11.03 9.42
CA ASP A 185 20.60 12.40 9.07
C ASP A 185 19.53 12.36 7.98
N ARG A 186 19.75 11.62 6.89
CA ARG A 186 18.71 11.44 5.85
C ARG A 186 17.52 10.67 6.35
N ALA A 187 17.71 9.67 7.20
CA ALA A 187 16.61 8.96 7.84
C ALA A 187 15.69 9.93 8.60
N ARG A 188 16.28 10.82 9.40
CA ARG A 188 15.55 11.83 10.15
C ARG A 188 14.79 12.78 9.23
N ASN A 189 15.43 13.31 8.18
CA ASN A 189 14.80 14.19 7.21
C ASN A 189 13.55 13.54 6.60
N MET A 190 13.67 12.28 6.16
CA MET A 190 12.52 11.53 5.60
C MET A 190 11.38 11.34 6.61
N TYR A 191 11.69 11.12 7.89
CA TYR A 191 10.67 11.04 8.93
C TYR A 191 9.99 12.38 9.20
N GLU A 192 10.76 13.48 9.17
CA GLU A 192 10.22 14.83 9.34
C GLU A 192 9.31 15.21 8.15
N GLU A 193 9.76 14.95 6.92
CA GLU A 193 8.94 15.11 5.70
C GLU A 193 7.65 14.30 5.78
N ALA A 194 7.70 13.03 6.23
CA ALA A 194 6.50 12.22 6.40
C ALA A 194 5.46 12.88 7.33
N LEU A 195 5.91 13.59 8.37
CA LEU A 195 5.03 14.33 9.29
C LEU A 195 4.48 15.60 8.66
N GLU A 196 5.26 16.30 7.85
CA GLU A 196 4.81 17.48 7.11
C GLU A 196 3.76 17.11 6.07
N THR A 197 4.03 16.09 5.25
CA THR A 197 3.07 15.54 4.28
C THR A 197 1.79 15.09 5.00
N TYR A 198 1.92 14.44 6.16
CA TYR A 198 0.77 14.04 6.97
C TYR A 198 -0.06 15.23 7.47
N LYS A 199 0.57 16.34 7.90
CA LYS A 199 -0.15 17.55 8.33
C LYS A 199 -0.95 18.16 7.19
N GLY A 200 -0.42 18.11 5.96
CA GLY A 200 -1.07 18.60 4.75
C GLY A 200 -2.25 17.76 4.25
N TYR A 201 -2.42 16.52 4.75
CA TYR A 201 -3.48 15.64 4.28
C TYR A 201 -4.90 16.04 4.75
N PRO A 202 -5.93 15.84 3.90
CA PRO A 202 -7.32 15.97 4.32
C PRO A 202 -7.64 14.96 5.43
N GLY A 203 -8.66 15.26 6.25
CA GLY A 203 -8.96 14.51 7.48
C GLY A 203 -9.13 13.00 7.30
N PHE A 204 -9.70 12.55 6.17
CA PHE A 204 -9.89 11.12 5.88
C PHE A 204 -8.57 10.39 5.59
N LEU A 205 -7.61 11.01 4.88
CA LEU A 205 -6.28 10.45 4.65
C LEU A 205 -5.44 10.47 5.92
N ARG A 206 -5.55 11.54 6.74
CA ARG A 206 -4.90 11.59 8.05
C ARG A 206 -5.36 10.44 8.95
N LYS A 207 -6.65 10.11 8.95
CA LYS A 207 -7.16 8.98 9.72
C LYS A 207 -6.51 7.64 9.29
N GLN A 208 -6.37 7.41 7.99
CA GLN A 208 -5.74 6.20 7.45
C GLN A 208 -4.23 6.13 7.77
N GLN A 209 -3.53 7.25 7.68
CA GLN A 209 -2.06 7.32 7.80
C GLN A 209 -1.57 7.65 9.23
N ARG A 210 -2.48 7.84 10.20
CA ARG A 210 -2.15 8.23 11.57
C ARG A 210 -1.16 7.28 12.24
N ARG A 211 -1.29 5.97 12.00
CA ARG A 211 -0.39 4.96 12.58
C ARG A 211 1.03 5.14 12.07
N THR A 212 1.20 5.32 10.76
CA THR A 212 2.50 5.52 10.14
C THR A 212 3.12 6.84 10.55
N ALA A 213 2.33 7.92 10.58
CA ALA A 213 2.77 9.22 11.09
C ALA A 213 3.22 9.14 12.57
N LEU A 214 2.53 8.38 13.42
CA LEU A 214 2.96 8.19 14.81
C LEU A 214 4.31 7.46 14.88
N LYS A 215 4.53 6.43 14.05
CA LYS A 215 5.83 5.73 13.98
C LYS A 215 6.93 6.67 13.49
N ALA A 216 6.67 7.47 12.46
CA ALA A 216 7.60 8.49 11.97
C ALA A 216 7.94 9.51 13.07
N TRP A 217 6.95 9.96 13.85
CA TRP A 217 7.17 10.87 14.98
C TRP A 217 8.10 10.30 16.05
N PHE A 218 7.87 9.04 16.46
CA PHE A 218 8.77 8.38 17.40
C PHE A 218 10.19 8.25 16.83
N LYS A 219 10.31 7.87 15.56
CA LYS A 219 11.58 7.67 14.89
C LYS A 219 12.37 8.97 14.69
N ALA A 220 11.75 10.03 14.20
CA ALA A 220 12.37 11.36 14.08
C ALA A 220 12.95 11.85 15.40
N ARG A 221 12.27 11.57 16.52
CA ARG A 221 12.70 12.00 17.86
C ARG A 221 13.78 11.12 18.47
N LEU A 222 13.89 9.86 18.06
CA LEU A 222 14.95 8.95 18.48
C LEU A 222 16.24 9.13 17.67
N ALA A 223 16.13 9.70 16.47
CA ALA A 223 17.26 10.06 15.62
C ALA A 223 17.88 11.43 15.96
N ALA A 224 17.36 12.13 16.98
CA ALA A 224 17.86 13.40 17.51
C ALA A 224 18.71 13.19 18.76
#